data_AF-A0A966X076-F1
#
_entry.id   AF-A0A966X076-F1
#
_cell.length_a   1.000
_cell.length_b   1.000
_cell.length_c   1.000
_cell.angle_alpha   90.00
_cell.angle_beta   90.00
_cell.angle_gamma   90.00
#
_symmetry.space_group_name_H-M   'P 1'
#
loop_
_entity.id
_entity.type
_entity.pdbx_description
1 polymer ?
#
loop_
_entity_poly.entity_id
_entity_poly.type
_entity_poly.pdbx_seq_one_letter_code
_entity_poly.pdbx_strand_id
1 'polypeptide(L)' 'DTLIGLHLPDKGTMFLHNGKLVGDISGDAFAKAFFGIWLDERTSAPKLRSALIATRCPPALIAANCPNP' A
#
# COMPACT_ATOMS: atom_id res chain seq x y z
N ASP A 1 11.07 -11.39 -9.34
CA ASP A 1 10.13 -10.52 -10.06
C ASP A 1 9.30 -9.77 -9.02
N THR A 2 9.10 -8.46 -9.18
CA THR A 2 8.50 -7.59 -8.15
C THR A 2 7.42 -6.72 -8.74
N LEU A 3 6.25 -6.68 -8.10
CA LEU A 3 5.16 -5.77 -8.43
C LEU A 3 4.96 -4.78 -7.28
N ILE A 4 5.01 -3.48 -7.58
CA ILE A 4 4.76 -2.39 -6.64
C ILE A 4 3.46 -1.71 -7.03
N GLY A 5 2.51 -1.63 -6.10
CA GLY A 5 1.30 -0.81 -6.23
C GLY A 5 1.43 0.46 -5.40
N LEU A 6 1.35 1.62 -6.04
CA LEU A 6 1.40 2.94 -5.39
C LEU A 6 0.01 3.55 -5.37
N HIS A 7 -0.52 3.82 -4.17
CA HIS A 7 -1.72 4.63 -4.02
C HIS A 7 -1.35 6.11 -4.03
N LEU A 8 -1.92 6.87 -4.96
CA LEU A 8 -1.82 8.31 -5.03
C LEU A 8 -3.20 8.90 -4.71
N PRO A 9 -3.37 9.57 -3.55
CA PRO A 9 -4.63 10.22 -3.20
C PRO A 9 -5.12 11.14 -4.32
N ASP A 10 -6.42 11.12 -4.59
CA ASP A 10 -7.12 11.91 -5.63
C ASP A 10 -6.71 11.60 -7.07
N LYS A 11 -5.76 10.68 -7.30
CA LYS A 11 -5.31 10.26 -8.64
C LYS A 11 -5.69 8.82 -8.94
N GLY A 12 -5.42 7.90 -8.02
CA GLY A 12 -5.70 6.47 -8.20
C GLY A 12 -4.53 5.58 -7.80
N THR A 13 -4.24 4.55 -8.60
CA THR A 13 -3.19 3.56 -8.33
C THR A 13 -2.24 3.41 -9.52
N MET A 14 -0.93 3.41 -9.28
CA MET A 14 0.09 3.10 -10.28
C MET A 14 0.76 1.76 -9.99
N PHE A 15 1.08 1.00 -11.03
CA PHE A 15 1.73 -0.30 -10.93
C PHE A 15 3.11 -0.28 -11.59
N LEU A 16 4.12 -0.74 -10.86
CA LEU A 16 5.47 -0.92 -11.38
C LEU A 16 5.87 -2.39 -11.31
N HIS A 17 6.31 -2.94 -12.43
CA HIS A 17 6.83 -4.29 -12.55
C HIS A 17 8.35 -4.24 -12.78
N ASN A 18 9.13 -4.83 -11.88
CA ASN A 18 10.60 -4.72 -11.86
C ASN A 18 11.09 -3.26 -11.96
N GLY A 19 10.38 -2.34 -11.30
CA GLY A 19 10.69 -0.91 -11.30
C GLY A 19 10.25 -0.15 -12.56
N LYS A 20 9.65 -0.81 -13.55
CA LYS A 20 9.09 -0.18 -14.75
C LYS A 20 7.59 0.04 -14.60
N LEU A 21 7.09 1.24 -14.91
CA LEU A 21 5.65 1.51 -14.96
C LEU A 21 4.99 0.58 -15.97
N VAL A 22 3.98 -0.18 -15.53
CA VAL A 22 3.19 -1.09 -16.38
C VAL A 22 1.74 -0.64 -16.54
N GLY A 23 1.27 0.27 -15.71
CA GLY A 23 -0.03 0.90 -15.88
C GLY A 23 -0.47 1.72 -14.68
N ASP A 24 -1.53 2.49 -14.89
CA ASP A 24 -2.22 3.25 -13.86
C ASP A 24 -3.74 3.08 -14.01
N ILE A 25 -4.44 3.14 -12.88
CA ILE A 25 -5.89 3.09 -12.81
C ILE A 25 -6.35 4.30 -12.01
N SER A 26 -7.08 5.19 -12.68
CA SER A 26 -7.54 6.43 -12.08
C SER A 26 -8.68 6.21 -11.09
N GLY A 27 -8.77 7.10 -10.11
CA GLY A 27 -9.86 7.17 -9.15
C GLY A 27 -9.68 6.27 -7.92
N ASP A 28 -10.34 6.68 -6.83
CA ASP A 28 -10.11 6.08 -5.51
C ASP A 28 -10.85 4.76 -5.30
N ALA A 29 -11.89 4.48 -6.09
CA ALA A 29 -12.70 3.29 -5.90
C ALA A 29 -11.86 2.01 -6.08
N PHE A 30 -11.05 1.96 -7.14
CA PHE A 30 -10.16 0.84 -7.38
C PHE A 30 -9.08 0.76 -6.30
N ALA A 31 -8.45 1.89 -5.93
CA ALA A 31 -7.43 1.92 -4.89
C ALA A 31 -7.96 1.35 -3.56
N LYS A 32 -9.11 1.85 -3.09
CA LYS A 32 -9.76 1.38 -1.86
C LYS A 32 -10.04 -0.11 -1.90
N ALA A 33 -10.56 -0.63 -3.02
CA ALA A 33 -10.85 -2.05 -3.17
C ALA A 33 -9.56 -2.90 -3.17
N PHE A 34 -8.55 -2.50 -3.93
CA PHE A 34 -7.31 -3.26 -4.10
C PHE A 34 -6.47 -3.30 -2.82
N PHE A 35 -6.15 -2.15 -2.23
CA PHE A 35 -5.40 -2.11 -0.97
C PHE A 35 -6.22 -2.63 0.21
N GLY A 36 -7.55 -2.52 0.12
CA GLY A 36 -8.50 -3.08 1.08
C GLY A 36 -8.39 -4.60 1.24
N ILE A 37 -7.89 -5.34 0.24
CA ILE A 37 -7.63 -6.80 0.36
C ILE A 37 -6.82 -7.12 1.61
N TRP A 38 -5.87 -6.26 1.98
CA TRP A 38 -5.02 -6.43 3.16
C TRP A 38 -5.34 -5.47 4.30
N LEU A 39 -5.81 -4.26 4.01
CA LEU A 39 -5.97 -3.19 5.00
C LEU A 39 -7.40 -3.07 5.55
N ASP A 40 -8.42 -3.57 4.84
CA ASP A 40 -9.82 -3.56 5.32
C ASP A 40 -9.96 -4.47 6.55
N GLU A 41 -10.86 -4.12 7.47
CA GLU A 41 -11.13 -4.90 8.67
C GLU A 41 -11.69 -6.30 8.37
N ARG A 42 -12.35 -6.45 7.20
CA ARG A 42 -12.93 -7.72 6.72
C ARG A 42 -11.93 -8.57 5.93
N THR A 43 -10.65 -8.23 5.94
CA THR A 43 -9.60 -9.01 5.26
C THR A 43 -9.55 -10.45 5.74
N SER A 44 -9.30 -11.39 4.82
CA SER A 44 -9.05 -12.79 5.13
C SER A 44 -7.67 -13.04 5.77
N ALA A 45 -6.81 -12.02 5.89
CA ALA A 45 -5.49 -12.10 6.50
C ALA A 45 -5.32 -11.15 7.71
N PRO A 46 -6.03 -11.35 8.84
CA PRO A 46 -6.01 -10.41 9.97
C PRO A 46 -4.63 -10.17 10.58
N LYS A 47 -3.79 -11.21 10.66
CA LYS A 47 -2.41 -11.08 11.18
C LYS A 47 -1.54 -10.19 10.30
N LEU A 48 -1.67 -10.31 8.98
CA LEU A 48 -0.93 -9.48 8.02
C LEU A 48 -1.39 -8.02 8.12
N ARG A 49 -2.71 -7.79 8.22
CA ARG A 49 -3.26 -6.46 8.47
C ARG A 49 -2.69 -5.83 9.74
N SER A 50 -2.68 -6.57 10.85
CA SER A 50 -2.08 -6.08 12.10
C SER A 50 -0.62 -5.71 11.90
N ALA A 51 0.19 -6.51 11.19
CA ALA A 51 1.58 -6.15 10.91
C ALA A 51 1.71 -4.88 10.04
N LEU A 52 0.86 -4.71 9.02
CA LEU A 52 0.88 -3.54 8.13
C LEU A 52 0.43 -2.25 8.83
N ILE A 53 -0.49 -2.33 9.80
CA ILE A 53 -1.03 -1.14 10.51
C ILE A 53 -0.32 -0.88 11.84
N ALA A 54 0.13 -1.91 12.55
CA ALA A 54 0.78 -1.77 13.87
C ALA A 54 2.22 -1.26 13.78
N THR A 55 2.85 -1.33 12.61
CA THR A 55 4.20 -0.80 12.43
C THR A 55 4.11 0.72 12.25
N ARG A 56 4.10 1.44 13.38
CA ARG A 56 4.16 2.92 13.42
C ARG A 56 5.42 3.51 12.76
N CYS A 57 6.37 2.67 12.38
CA CYS A 57 7.55 3.04 11.60
C CYS A 57 7.51 2.27 10.27
N PRO A 58 7.13 2.90 9.15
CA PRO A 58 7.23 2.24 7.86
C PRO A 58 8.68 1.82 7.61
N PRO A 59 8.95 0.61 7.09
CA PRO A 59 10.30 0.26 6.64
C PRO A 59 10.79 1.30 5.63
N ALA A 60 12.10 1.55 5.59
CA ALA A 60 12.83 2.69 5.00
C ALA A 60 12.55 3.08 3.52
N LEU A 61 11.49 2.55 2.91
CA LEU A 61 10.92 2.94 1.62
C LEU A 61 10.37 4.37 1.63
N ILE A 62 10.06 4.93 2.80
CA ILE A 62 9.69 6.34 2.98
C ILE A 62 10.53 6.86 4.15
N ALA A 63 11.29 7.95 3.95
CA ALA A 63 12.09 8.58 4.99
C ALA A 63 11.20 9.22 6.06
N ALA A 64 10.55 8.40 6.89
CA ALA A 64 9.80 8.84 8.04
C ALA A 64 10.69 8.68 9.29
N ASN A 65 11.16 9.82 9.83
CA ASN A 65 11.78 9.87 11.15
C ASN A 65 10.71 9.59 12.21
N CYS A 66 10.67 8.37 12.73
CA CYS A 66 9.88 8.05 13.92
C CYS A 66 10.74 8.25 15.18
N PRO A 67 10.27 9.02 16.17
CA PRO A 67 10.85 8.96 17.51
C PRO A 67 10.46 7.63 18.16
N ASN A 68 11.45 6.90 18.68
CA ASN A 68 11.24 5.72 19.53
C ASN A 68 10.74 6.18 20.93
N PRO A 69 10.08 5.33 21.73
CA PRO A 69 9.24 5.73 22.86
C PRO A 69 9.99 6.45 23.99
#